data_AF-A0A836WDA8-F1
#
_entry.id   AF-A0A836WDA8-F1
#
_cell.length_a   1.000
_cell.length_b   1.000
_cell.length_c   1.000
_cell.angle_alpha   90.00
_cell.angle_beta   90.00
_cell.angle_gamma   90.00
#
_symmetry.space_group_name_H-M   'P 1'
#
loop_
_entity.id
_entity.type
_entity.pdbx_description
1 polymer ?
#
loop_
_entity_poly.entity_id
_entity_poly.type
_entity_poly.pdbx_seq_one_letter_code
_entity_poly.pdbx_strand_id
1 'polypeptide(L)'
;MSLTADELENHVKNIISSKRIKYKAVILCEGDISSVKNVGLNPTMYRNLERKPDADFYKACLPQKMRKNNAPQFFNCGGRSDVIKVYSELKALHATDPKNSYLDINKLFAIIDLDIQKANIDHYSFQDTEKIFDNLYNELEINHHNLDNHVIFTTGLIHKEAYFLLPILTDFFDNYKNPLSYVNDEFSLEKIDTDIIQDIDKDKDLNENFEIVCHRIQFFRAKLF
;
A
#
# COMPACT_ATOMS: atom_id res chain seq x y z
N MET A 1 8.57 -4.24 -9.19
CA MET A 1 8.56 -4.68 -10.61
C MET A 1 7.30 -4.13 -11.23
N SER A 2 7.38 -3.48 -12.40
CA SER A 2 6.21 -2.88 -13.07
C SER A 2 5.68 -3.75 -14.20
N LEU A 3 4.39 -3.59 -14.52
CA LEU A 3 3.71 -4.21 -15.67
C LEU A 3 4.08 -3.49 -16.97
N THR A 4 4.33 -4.23 -18.04
CA THR A 4 4.31 -3.67 -19.40
C THR A 4 2.88 -3.32 -19.82
N ALA A 5 2.71 -2.60 -20.93
CA ALA A 5 1.37 -2.25 -21.43
C ALA A 5 0.52 -3.52 -21.74
N ASP A 6 1.11 -4.52 -22.40
CA ASP A 6 0.42 -5.78 -22.71
C ASP A 6 0.11 -6.59 -21.45
N GLU A 7 1.02 -6.59 -20.47
CA GLU A 7 0.80 -7.26 -19.18
C GLU A 7 -0.34 -6.58 -18.40
N LEU A 8 -0.38 -5.25 -18.39
CA LEU A 8 -1.43 -4.44 -17.78
C LEU A 8 -2.79 -4.71 -18.42
N GLU A 9 -2.87 -4.66 -19.76
CA GLU A 9 -4.11 -4.91 -20.49
C GLU A 9 -4.64 -6.33 -20.20
N ASN A 10 -3.76 -7.34 -20.26
CA ASN A 10 -4.12 -8.70 -19.94
C ASN A 10 -4.56 -8.83 -18.47
N HIS A 11 -3.91 -8.13 -17.55
CA HIS A 11 -4.27 -8.16 -16.14
C HIS A 11 -5.68 -7.62 -15.89
N VAL A 12 -5.95 -6.43 -16.41
CA VAL A 12 -7.24 -5.74 -16.33
C VAL A 12 -8.35 -6.59 -16.95
N LYS A 13 -8.13 -7.15 -18.16
CA LYS A 13 -9.09 -8.04 -18.83
C LYS A 13 -9.40 -9.31 -18.03
N ASN A 14 -8.40 -9.89 -17.37
CA ASN A 14 -8.59 -11.08 -16.55
C ASN A 14 -9.37 -10.77 -15.26
N ILE A 15 -9.11 -9.62 -14.62
CA ILE A 15 -9.86 -9.20 -13.43
C ILE A 15 -11.33 -8.95 -13.80
N ILE A 16 -11.58 -8.12 -14.81
CA ILE A 16 -12.93 -7.64 -15.13
C ILE A 16 -13.87 -8.76 -15.59
N SER A 17 -13.32 -9.78 -16.27
CA SER A 17 -14.05 -10.95 -16.77
C SER A 17 -14.12 -12.11 -15.76
N SER A 18 -13.50 -11.95 -14.58
CA SER A 18 -13.50 -13.00 -13.57
C SER A 18 -14.87 -13.17 -12.92
N LYS A 19 -15.51 -14.33 -13.11
CA LYS A 19 -16.76 -14.66 -12.40
C LYS A 19 -16.63 -14.60 -10.87
N ARG A 20 -15.41 -14.67 -10.32
CA ARG A 20 -15.14 -14.60 -8.87
C ARG A 20 -15.49 -13.24 -8.27
N ILE A 21 -15.40 -12.16 -9.05
CA ILE A 21 -15.65 -10.80 -8.56
C ILE A 21 -17.14 -10.43 -8.61
N LYS A 22 -17.98 -11.28 -9.23
CA LYS A 22 -19.40 -11.02 -9.38
C LYS A 22 -20.07 -10.82 -8.01
N TYR A 23 -20.69 -9.65 -7.84
CA TYR A 23 -21.35 -9.19 -6.62
C TYR A 23 -20.44 -8.99 -5.38
N LYS A 24 -19.11 -9.03 -5.56
CA LYS A 24 -18.14 -8.84 -4.49
C LYS A 24 -17.40 -7.52 -4.66
N ALA A 25 -16.84 -7.03 -3.56
CA ALA A 25 -15.82 -5.99 -3.65
C ALA A 25 -14.54 -6.53 -4.26
N VAL A 26 -13.89 -5.70 -5.06
CA VAL A 26 -12.57 -5.93 -5.65
C VAL A 26 -11.61 -4.98 -4.95
N ILE A 27 -10.53 -5.52 -4.40
CA ILE A 27 -9.50 -4.75 -3.72
C ILE A 27 -8.19 -4.99 -4.45
N LEU A 28 -7.64 -3.94 -5.03
CA LEU A 28 -6.33 -3.94 -5.67
C LEU A 28 -5.28 -3.65 -4.58
N CYS A 29 -4.20 -4.41 -4.56
CA CYS A 29 -3.12 -4.21 -3.61
C CYS A 29 -1.76 -4.38 -4.27
N GLU A 30 -0.73 -3.90 -3.59
CA GLU A 30 0.65 -4.19 -3.98
C GLU A 30 0.95 -5.69 -3.84
N GLY A 31 2.06 -6.11 -4.45
CA GLY A 31 2.56 -7.46 -4.33
C GLY A 31 3.04 -8.04 -5.65
N ASP A 32 3.57 -9.25 -5.55
CA ASP A 32 4.24 -9.91 -6.67
C ASP A 32 3.27 -10.25 -7.82
N ILE A 33 3.69 -9.87 -9.03
CA ILE A 33 3.01 -10.05 -10.32
C ILE A 33 3.78 -10.97 -11.27
N SER A 34 4.82 -11.65 -10.80
CA SER A 34 5.63 -12.59 -11.60
C SER A 34 4.80 -13.63 -12.36
N SER A 35 3.67 -14.06 -11.78
CA SER A 35 2.71 -14.95 -12.43
C SER A 35 1.74 -14.27 -13.38
N VAL A 36 1.63 -12.93 -13.42
CA VAL A 36 0.93 -12.14 -14.46
C VAL A 36 1.79 -12.02 -15.73
N LYS A 37 3.11 -11.86 -15.57
CA LYS A 37 4.08 -11.72 -16.68
C LYS A 37 4.15 -12.94 -17.61
N ASN A 38 3.76 -14.10 -17.09
CA ASN A 38 3.77 -15.38 -17.82
C ASN A 38 2.37 -15.81 -18.29
N VAL A 39 1.35 -14.95 -18.19
CA VAL A 39 -0.05 -15.30 -18.49
C VAL A 39 -0.33 -15.16 -19.98
N GLY A 40 0.09 -16.16 -20.74
CA GLY A 40 -0.59 -16.50 -21.99
C GLY A 40 -1.76 -17.48 -21.81
N LEU A 41 -1.84 -18.25 -20.69
CA LEU A 41 -2.42 -19.60 -20.83
C LEU A 41 -3.35 -20.15 -19.73
N ASN A 42 -3.56 -19.53 -18.55
CA ASN A 42 -4.44 -20.21 -17.56
C ASN A 42 -5.08 -19.32 -16.46
N PRO A 43 -6.43 -19.20 -16.42
CA PRO A 43 -7.18 -18.53 -15.34
C PRO A 43 -6.93 -19.09 -13.93
N THR A 44 -6.47 -20.35 -13.79
CA THR A 44 -6.14 -20.93 -12.49
C THR A 44 -4.88 -20.30 -11.87
N MET A 45 -3.97 -19.74 -12.66
CA MET A 45 -2.77 -19.07 -12.14
C MET A 45 -3.09 -17.78 -11.38
N TYR A 46 -4.21 -17.11 -11.69
CA TYR A 46 -4.68 -15.97 -10.90
C TYR A 46 -5.02 -16.33 -9.46
N ARG A 47 -5.36 -17.60 -9.18
CA ARG A 47 -5.58 -18.05 -7.81
C ARG A 47 -4.29 -18.09 -6.99
N ASN A 48 -3.14 -18.20 -7.64
CA ASN A 48 -1.84 -18.18 -6.99
C ASN A 48 -1.34 -16.75 -6.75
N LEU A 49 -1.85 -15.76 -7.51
CA LEU A 49 -1.60 -14.34 -7.23
C LEU A 49 -2.24 -13.89 -5.92
N GLU A 50 -3.41 -14.44 -5.57
CA GLU A 50 -4.05 -14.21 -4.27
C GLU A 50 -3.20 -14.74 -3.10
N ARG A 51 -2.35 -15.77 -3.32
CA ARG A 51 -1.56 -16.46 -2.28
C ARG A 51 -0.21 -15.79 -1.97
N LYS A 52 -0.18 -14.46 -2.06
CA LYS A 52 1.03 -13.64 -1.94
C LYS A 52 0.85 -12.67 -0.76
N PRO A 53 1.95 -12.16 -0.19
CA PRO A 53 1.97 -11.62 1.17
C PRO A 53 0.89 -10.58 1.45
N ASP A 54 0.71 -9.58 0.59
CA ASP A 54 -0.20 -8.46 0.84
C ASP A 54 -1.68 -8.86 0.72
N ALA A 55 -2.07 -9.50 -0.39
CA ALA A 55 -3.43 -10.00 -0.55
C ALA A 55 -3.83 -10.99 0.56
N ASP A 56 -2.93 -11.89 0.96
CA ASP A 56 -3.17 -12.82 2.07
C ASP A 56 -3.24 -12.08 3.41
N PHE A 57 -2.36 -11.10 3.64
CA PHE A 57 -2.36 -10.25 4.82
C PHE A 57 -3.70 -9.52 4.97
N TYR A 58 -4.12 -8.75 3.96
CA TYR A 58 -5.37 -7.99 4.01
C TYR A 58 -6.60 -8.90 4.12
N LYS A 59 -6.58 -10.06 3.46
CA LYS A 59 -7.63 -11.06 3.61
C LYS A 59 -7.67 -11.64 5.02
N ALA A 60 -6.54 -11.81 5.69
CA ALA A 60 -6.47 -12.27 7.07
C ALA A 60 -7.02 -11.23 8.06
N CYS A 61 -6.87 -9.94 7.77
CA CYS A 61 -7.41 -8.82 8.56
C CYS A 61 -8.95 -8.73 8.53
N LEU A 62 -9.62 -9.40 7.60
CA LEU A 62 -11.08 -9.36 7.50
C LEU A 62 -11.77 -10.01 8.72
N PRO A 63 -12.89 -9.44 9.21
CA PRO A 63 -13.72 -10.07 10.22
C PRO A 63 -14.10 -11.50 9.83
N GLN A 64 -14.10 -12.43 10.80
CA GLN A 64 -14.29 -13.86 10.55
C GLN A 64 -15.60 -14.17 9.78
N LYS A 65 -16.68 -13.45 10.07
CA LYS A 65 -17.96 -13.61 9.37
C LYS A 65 -17.86 -13.21 7.89
N MET A 66 -17.14 -12.12 7.58
CA MET A 66 -16.93 -11.69 6.19
C MET A 66 -16.09 -12.69 5.41
N ARG A 67 -15.01 -13.22 6.03
CA ARG A 67 -14.16 -14.25 5.41
C ARG A 67 -14.94 -15.49 4.97
N LYS A 68 -15.98 -15.87 5.74
CA LYS A 68 -16.80 -17.06 5.46
C LYS A 68 -17.89 -16.82 4.42
N ASN A 69 -18.54 -15.65 4.43
CA ASN A 69 -19.81 -15.48 3.73
C ASN A 69 -19.73 -14.57 2.48
N ASN A 70 -18.89 -13.53 2.50
CA ASN A 70 -18.83 -12.56 1.41
C ASN A 70 -17.48 -11.83 1.38
N ALA A 71 -16.39 -12.58 1.31
CA ALA A 71 -15.05 -12.00 1.29
C ALA A 71 -14.82 -11.22 -0.01
N PRO A 72 -14.31 -9.97 0.05
CA PRO A 72 -13.75 -9.30 -1.11
C PRO A 72 -12.74 -10.16 -1.87
N GLN A 73 -12.53 -9.84 -3.14
CA GLN A 73 -11.48 -10.45 -3.95
C GLN A 73 -10.30 -9.50 -4.02
N PHE A 74 -9.15 -9.98 -3.58
CA PHE A 74 -7.90 -9.22 -3.59
C PHE A 74 -7.09 -9.59 -4.84
N PHE A 75 -6.49 -8.59 -5.48
CA PHE A 75 -5.62 -8.79 -6.64
C PHE A 75 -4.33 -7.99 -6.45
N ASN A 76 -3.21 -8.68 -6.53
CA ASN A 76 -1.90 -8.04 -6.60
C ASN A 76 -1.68 -7.41 -7.96
N CYS A 77 -1.23 -6.17 -7.98
CA CYS A 77 -1.03 -5.40 -9.21
C CYS A 77 0.43 -5.02 -9.48
N GLY A 78 1.36 -5.26 -8.55
CA GLY A 78 2.76 -4.88 -8.70
C GLY A 78 3.16 -3.92 -7.61
N GLY A 79 3.88 -2.86 -7.95
CA GLY A 79 4.09 -1.75 -7.02
C GLY A 79 2.93 -0.78 -7.03
N ARG A 80 2.97 0.20 -6.13
CA ARG A 80 2.06 1.35 -6.04
C ARG A 80 1.61 1.94 -7.37
N SER A 81 2.55 2.23 -8.28
CA SER A 81 2.24 2.84 -9.58
C SER A 81 1.44 1.91 -10.48
N ASP A 82 1.65 0.60 -10.38
CA ASP A 82 0.88 -0.39 -11.11
C ASP A 82 -0.53 -0.54 -10.54
N VAL A 83 -0.70 -0.50 -9.20
CA VAL A 83 -2.02 -0.49 -8.55
C VAL A 83 -2.87 0.68 -9.06
N ILE A 84 -2.29 1.90 -9.10
CA ILE A 84 -2.96 3.10 -9.60
C ILE A 84 -3.34 2.95 -11.08
N LYS A 85 -2.42 2.46 -11.92
CA LYS A 85 -2.69 2.21 -13.35
C LYS A 85 -3.81 1.19 -13.54
N VAL A 86 -3.75 0.04 -12.86
CA VAL A 86 -4.78 -1.00 -12.94
C VAL A 86 -6.14 -0.48 -12.49
N TYR A 87 -6.19 0.33 -11.43
CA TYR A 87 -7.41 0.97 -10.98
C TYR A 87 -8.04 1.84 -12.08
N SER A 88 -7.24 2.74 -12.68
CA SER A 88 -7.71 3.64 -13.73
C SER A 88 -8.16 2.89 -14.99
N GLU A 89 -7.40 1.88 -15.41
CA GLU A 89 -7.72 1.05 -16.58
C GLU A 89 -8.97 0.18 -16.36
N LEU A 90 -9.17 -0.39 -15.17
CA LEU A 90 -10.40 -1.12 -14.85
C LEU A 90 -11.64 -0.22 -14.93
N LYS A 91 -11.52 1.01 -14.43
CA LYS A 91 -12.60 2.00 -14.48
C LYS A 91 -12.91 2.40 -15.92
N ALA A 92 -11.87 2.66 -16.73
CA ALA A 92 -12.02 3.00 -18.16
C ALA A 92 -12.63 1.84 -18.96
N LEU A 93 -12.15 0.62 -18.76
CA LEU A 93 -12.65 -0.57 -19.45
C LEU A 93 -14.10 -0.89 -19.06
N HIS A 94 -14.46 -0.79 -17.78
CA HIS A 94 -15.84 -0.96 -17.32
C HIS A 94 -16.79 0.08 -17.94
N ALA A 95 -16.36 1.33 -18.06
CA ALA A 95 -17.17 2.38 -18.70
C ALA A 95 -17.40 2.12 -20.20
N THR A 96 -16.41 1.51 -20.87
CA THR A 96 -16.47 1.23 -22.32
C THR A 96 -17.28 -0.03 -22.64
N ASP A 97 -17.20 -1.07 -21.81
CA ASP A 97 -17.92 -2.33 -22.00
C ASP A 97 -18.53 -2.87 -20.68
N PRO A 98 -19.59 -2.23 -20.16
CA PRO A 98 -20.21 -2.66 -18.91
C PRO A 98 -20.91 -4.02 -19.04
N LYS A 99 -21.29 -4.45 -20.26
CA LYS A 99 -22.04 -5.70 -20.47
C LYS A 99 -21.19 -6.94 -20.27
N ASN A 100 -19.89 -6.86 -20.55
CA ASN A 100 -18.94 -7.96 -20.36
C ASN A 100 -18.12 -7.83 -19.08
N SER A 101 -18.55 -6.95 -18.17
CA SER A 101 -17.89 -6.70 -16.90
C SER A 101 -18.66 -7.36 -15.74
N TYR A 102 -17.97 -8.18 -14.94
CA TYR A 102 -18.51 -8.63 -13.64
C TYR A 102 -18.21 -7.65 -12.50
N LEU A 103 -17.47 -6.57 -12.80
CA LEU A 103 -17.08 -5.55 -11.83
C LEU A 103 -18.26 -4.66 -11.49
N ASP A 104 -18.47 -4.46 -10.19
CA ASP A 104 -19.31 -3.39 -9.65
C ASP A 104 -18.38 -2.20 -9.34
N ILE A 105 -18.46 -1.13 -10.13
CA ILE A 105 -17.51 -0.01 -10.02
C ILE A 105 -17.58 0.68 -8.65
N ASN A 106 -18.74 0.64 -7.98
CA ASN A 106 -18.93 1.19 -6.64
C ASN A 106 -18.31 0.31 -5.55
N LYS A 107 -17.77 -0.86 -5.92
CA LYS A 107 -17.07 -1.78 -5.03
C LYS A 107 -15.66 -2.08 -5.51
N LEU A 108 -15.08 -1.21 -6.34
CA LEU A 108 -13.67 -1.24 -6.71
C LEU A 108 -12.88 -0.36 -5.75
N PHE A 109 -11.95 -0.97 -5.05
CA PHE A 109 -11.07 -0.31 -4.09
C PHE A 109 -9.61 -0.61 -4.39
N ALA A 110 -8.71 0.25 -3.91
CA ALA A 110 -7.27 0.02 -3.91
C ALA A 110 -6.68 0.29 -2.52
N ILE A 111 -5.69 -0.51 -2.12
CA ILE A 111 -4.86 -0.28 -0.94
C ILE A 111 -3.41 -0.18 -1.42
N ILE A 112 -2.74 0.89 -1.03
CA ILE A 112 -1.42 1.27 -1.51
C ILE A 112 -0.53 1.55 -0.30
N ASP A 113 0.70 1.08 -0.33
CA ASP A 113 1.66 1.44 0.69
C ASP A 113 2.13 2.88 0.47
N LEU A 114 2.13 3.65 1.54
CA LEU A 114 2.65 5.00 1.50
C LEU A 114 4.18 4.94 1.30
N ASP A 115 4.65 5.60 0.24
CA ASP A 115 6.06 5.82 -0.12
C ASP A 115 6.71 6.96 0.69
N ILE A 116 8.04 7.12 0.72
CA ILE A 116 8.63 8.43 1.01
C ILE A 116 8.34 9.42 -0.14
N GLN A 117 8.40 8.91 -1.37
CA GLN A 117 8.06 9.65 -2.58
C GLN A 117 6.54 9.70 -2.75
N LYS A 118 6.00 10.82 -3.25
CA LYS A 118 4.58 10.90 -3.65
C LYS A 118 4.36 10.14 -4.96
N ALA A 119 3.19 9.51 -5.11
CA ALA A 119 2.74 9.02 -6.40
C ALA A 119 1.51 9.81 -6.86
N ASN A 120 1.56 10.33 -8.08
CA ASN A 120 0.43 11.02 -8.69
C ASN A 120 -0.68 10.04 -9.05
N ILE A 121 -1.91 10.50 -8.94
CA ILE A 121 -3.12 9.71 -9.23
C ILE A 121 -3.95 10.48 -10.23
N ASP A 122 -3.91 10.04 -11.48
CA ASP A 122 -4.71 10.63 -12.54
C ASP A 122 -6.19 10.21 -12.38
N HIS A 123 -7.09 11.14 -12.70
CA HIS A 123 -8.54 10.90 -12.75
C HIS A 123 -9.18 10.43 -11.42
N TYR A 124 -8.64 10.90 -10.30
CA TYR A 124 -9.19 10.72 -8.96
C TYR A 124 -9.39 12.06 -8.24
N SER A 125 -10.18 12.07 -7.17
CA SER A 125 -10.48 13.30 -6.41
C SER A 125 -9.26 13.88 -5.69
N PHE A 126 -8.23 13.07 -5.49
CA PHE A 126 -6.96 13.47 -4.89
C PHE A 126 -5.84 13.31 -5.92
N GLN A 127 -5.00 14.34 -6.02
CA GLN A 127 -3.95 14.44 -7.03
C GLN A 127 -2.78 13.46 -6.80
N ASP A 128 -2.55 13.07 -5.54
CA ASP A 128 -1.40 12.26 -5.13
C ASP A 128 -1.70 11.48 -3.84
N THR A 129 -0.82 10.53 -3.52
CA THR A 129 -0.94 9.70 -2.31
C THR A 129 -0.86 10.46 -1.00
N GLU A 130 -0.21 11.63 -0.95
CA GLU A 130 -0.15 12.44 0.27
C GLU A 130 -1.45 13.13 0.55
N LYS A 131 -2.14 13.58 -0.49
CA LYS A 131 -3.47 14.16 -0.33
C LYS A 131 -4.50 13.14 0.10
N ILE A 132 -4.32 11.87 -0.26
CA ILE A 132 -5.10 10.78 0.32
C ILE A 132 -4.75 10.61 1.81
N PHE A 133 -3.46 10.55 2.15
CA PHE A 133 -2.98 10.43 3.53
C PHE A 133 -3.51 11.56 4.43
N ASP A 134 -3.26 12.82 4.05
CA ASP A 134 -3.69 14.04 4.77
C ASP A 134 -5.21 14.05 5.04
N ASN A 135 -5.99 13.38 4.19
CA ASN A 135 -7.44 13.35 4.30
C ASN A 135 -7.95 12.12 5.07
N LEU A 136 -7.31 10.97 4.93
CA LEU A 136 -7.71 9.71 5.57
C LEU A 136 -7.34 9.66 7.04
N TYR A 137 -6.25 10.30 7.42
CA TYR A 137 -5.73 10.24 8.78
C TYR A 137 -5.96 11.56 9.50
N ASN A 138 -6.01 11.49 10.81
CA ASN A 138 -5.93 12.62 11.72
C ASN A 138 -5.06 12.17 12.89
N GLU A 139 -3.81 12.60 12.90
CA GLU A 139 -2.76 12.04 13.77
C GLU A 139 -2.69 10.51 13.59
N LEU A 140 -2.64 9.74 14.68
CA LEU A 140 -2.58 8.27 14.67
C LEU A 140 -3.94 7.58 14.43
N GLU A 141 -5.00 8.34 14.16
CA GLU A 141 -6.35 7.82 13.98
C GLU A 141 -6.84 7.97 12.54
N ILE A 142 -7.74 7.09 12.14
CA ILE A 142 -8.45 7.21 10.87
C ILE A 142 -9.54 8.28 11.03
N ASN A 143 -9.58 9.23 10.10
CA ASN A 143 -10.65 10.20 10.00
C ASN A 143 -11.91 9.56 9.43
N HIS A 144 -12.76 9.04 10.34
CA HIS A 144 -13.99 8.33 9.98
C HIS A 144 -14.98 9.17 9.15
N HIS A 145 -14.95 10.50 9.25
CA HIS A 145 -15.84 11.36 8.46
C HIS A 145 -15.50 11.36 6.97
N ASN A 146 -14.26 11.04 6.61
CA ASN A 146 -13.80 11.07 5.24
C ASN A 146 -13.85 9.70 4.56
N LEU A 147 -13.98 8.61 5.32
CA LEU A 147 -13.89 7.23 4.81
C LEU A 147 -14.81 6.92 3.63
N ASP A 148 -16.07 7.38 3.70
CA ASP A 148 -17.07 7.10 2.67
C ASP A 148 -16.76 7.77 1.31
N ASN A 149 -15.85 8.74 1.29
CA ASN A 149 -15.41 9.43 0.07
C ASN A 149 -14.19 8.78 -0.59
N HIS A 150 -13.61 7.76 0.04
CA HIS A 150 -12.40 7.10 -0.45
C HIS A 150 -12.68 5.74 -1.05
N VAL A 151 -12.07 5.51 -2.20
CA VAL A 151 -11.96 4.19 -2.82
C VAL A 151 -10.51 3.75 -2.99
N ILE A 152 -9.56 4.68 -2.89
CA ILE A 152 -8.13 4.40 -2.80
C ILE A 152 -7.68 4.74 -1.38
N PHE A 153 -7.07 3.77 -0.71
CA PHE A 153 -6.57 3.89 0.65
C PHE A 153 -5.05 3.77 0.66
N THR A 154 -4.40 4.63 1.43
CA THR A 154 -2.96 4.53 1.71
C THR A 154 -2.73 3.96 3.10
N THR A 155 -1.62 3.27 3.33
CA THR A 155 -1.18 2.96 4.69
C THR A 155 -0.82 4.24 5.44
N GLY A 156 -0.97 4.24 6.77
CA GLY A 156 -0.80 5.44 7.59
C GLY A 156 0.66 5.73 7.93
N LEU A 157 1.42 4.71 8.35
CA LEU A 157 2.84 4.80 8.64
C LEU A 157 3.61 3.89 7.71
N ILE A 158 4.66 4.40 7.09
CA ILE A 158 5.63 3.52 6.43
C ILE A 158 6.43 2.83 7.53
N HIS A 159 6.80 1.56 7.37
CA HIS A 159 7.49 0.82 8.44
C HIS A 159 8.76 1.54 8.93
N LYS A 160 9.44 2.31 8.06
CA LYS A 160 10.62 3.13 8.38
C LYS A 160 10.28 4.29 9.33
N GLU A 161 9.13 4.93 9.17
CA GLU A 161 8.66 6.03 10.06
C GLU A 161 8.27 5.49 11.44
N ALA A 162 7.67 4.30 11.51
CA ALA A 162 7.28 3.69 12.77
C ALA A 162 8.48 3.41 13.71
N TYR A 163 9.67 3.10 13.16
CA TYR A 163 10.87 2.89 13.97
C TYR A 163 11.29 4.13 14.77
N PHE A 164 11.16 5.32 14.19
CA PHE A 164 11.56 6.58 14.84
C PHE A 164 10.48 7.15 15.77
N LEU A 165 9.26 6.59 15.73
CA LEU A 165 8.09 7.13 16.43
C LEU A 165 7.61 6.27 17.61
N LEU A 166 8.27 5.14 17.88
CA LEU A 166 7.84 4.18 18.90
C LEU A 166 8.82 4.17 20.09
N PRO A 167 8.55 4.92 21.18
CA PRO A 167 9.38 4.93 22.41
C PRO A 167 9.63 3.53 22.99
N ILE A 168 8.71 2.59 22.74
CA ILE A 168 8.83 1.20 23.18
C ILE A 168 10.03 0.47 22.57
N LEU A 169 10.55 0.94 21.43
CA LEU A 169 11.74 0.35 20.83
C LEU A 169 13.00 0.71 21.63
N THR A 170 13.08 1.91 22.20
CA THR A 170 14.16 2.31 23.12
C THR A 170 14.24 1.35 24.31
N ASP A 171 13.11 1.15 25.01
CA ASP A 171 13.03 0.20 26.12
C ASP A 171 13.38 -1.23 25.70
N PHE A 172 12.99 -1.65 24.50
CA PHE A 172 13.31 -2.99 23.99
C PHE A 172 14.82 -3.17 23.77
N PHE A 173 15.47 -2.22 23.12
CA PHE A 173 16.90 -2.29 22.80
C PHE A 173 17.76 -2.18 24.06
N ASP A 174 17.38 -1.34 25.02
CA ASP A 174 18.07 -1.19 26.31
C ASP A 174 18.05 -2.48 27.14
N ASN A 175 17.02 -3.31 26.97
CA ASN A 175 16.83 -4.58 27.68
C ASN A 175 17.21 -5.82 26.86
N TYR A 176 17.72 -5.65 25.64
CA TYR A 176 18.03 -6.76 24.74
C TYR A 176 19.31 -7.48 25.19
N LYS A 177 19.19 -8.75 25.57
CA LYS A 177 20.26 -9.51 26.25
C LYS A 177 21.43 -9.91 25.35
N ASN A 178 21.28 -9.85 24.04
CA ASN A 178 22.34 -10.20 23.12
C ASN A 178 23.11 -8.93 22.74
N PRO A 179 24.44 -8.92 22.85
CA PRO A 179 25.23 -7.76 22.45
C PRO A 179 25.01 -7.52 20.96
N LEU A 180 24.35 -6.40 20.66
CA LEU A 180 24.30 -5.85 19.32
C LEU A 180 25.56 -5.01 19.12
N SER A 181 26.07 -4.99 17.89
CA SER A 181 27.15 -4.08 17.50
C SER A 181 26.75 -3.26 16.30
N TYR A 182 27.24 -2.03 16.24
CA TYR A 182 27.04 -1.11 15.13
C TYR A 182 28.39 -0.46 14.78
N VAL A 183 28.84 -0.63 13.54
CA VAL A 183 30.14 -0.10 13.03
C VAL A 183 31.30 -0.46 13.97
N ASN A 184 31.36 -1.73 14.39
CA ASN A 184 32.35 -2.29 15.32
C ASN A 184 32.35 -1.72 16.75
N ASP A 185 31.37 -0.90 17.11
CA ASP A 185 31.16 -0.41 18.48
C ASP A 185 29.93 -1.09 19.13
N GLU A 186 29.83 -0.93 20.45
CA GLU A 186 28.63 -1.33 21.19
C GLU A 186 27.40 -0.61 20.64
N PHE A 187 26.31 -1.36 20.46
CA PHE A 187 25.08 -0.82 19.92
C PHE A 187 24.52 0.29 20.81
N SER A 188 24.24 1.44 20.21
CA SER A 188 23.56 2.56 20.84
C SER A 188 22.62 3.19 19.81
N LEU A 189 21.34 3.31 20.16
CA LEU A 189 20.35 4.00 19.32
C LEU A 189 20.75 5.46 19.12
N GLU A 190 21.23 6.15 20.16
CA GLU A 190 21.67 7.54 20.06
C GLU A 190 22.80 7.70 19.03
N LYS A 191 23.74 6.76 18.99
CA LYS A 191 24.82 6.78 18.00
C LYS A 191 24.29 6.53 16.59
N ILE A 192 23.42 5.53 16.42
CA ILE A 192 22.80 5.22 15.12
C ILE A 192 22.00 6.43 14.62
N ASP A 193 21.18 7.05 15.47
CA ASP A 193 20.41 8.24 15.14
C ASP A 193 21.31 9.42 14.76
N THR A 194 22.41 9.61 15.50
CA THR A 194 23.40 10.65 15.19
C THR A 194 24.06 10.43 13.83
N ASP A 195 24.48 9.21 13.54
CA ASP A 195 25.12 8.85 12.26
C ASP A 195 24.10 9.00 11.11
N ILE A 196 22.84 8.57 11.31
CA ILE A 196 21.75 8.79 10.35
C ILE A 196 21.55 10.28 10.09
N ILE A 197 21.49 11.12 11.12
CA ILE A 197 21.33 12.58 10.97
C ILE A 197 22.51 13.21 10.24
N GLN A 198 23.74 12.74 10.49
CA GLN A 198 24.95 13.27 9.84
C GLN A 198 25.07 12.85 8.37
N ASP A 199 24.45 11.75 7.99
CA ASP A 199 24.48 11.23 6.63
C ASP A 199 23.18 11.52 5.85
N ILE A 200 22.15 12.09 6.49
CA ILE A 200 20.84 12.32 5.88
C ILE A 200 20.92 13.27 4.68
N ASP A 201 21.85 14.23 4.72
CA ASP A 201 22.07 15.20 3.65
C ASP A 201 22.77 14.59 2.42
N LYS A 202 23.45 13.46 2.61
CA LYS A 202 24.13 12.68 1.56
C LYS A 202 23.17 11.73 0.84
N ASP A 203 22.04 11.39 1.45
CA ASP A 203 20.99 10.61 0.80
C ASP A 203 20.11 11.53 -0.05
N LYS A 204 20.23 11.37 -1.37
CA LYS A 204 19.49 12.19 -2.33
C LYS A 204 17.97 12.02 -2.19
N ASP A 205 17.48 10.80 -1.97
CA ASP A 205 16.04 10.52 -1.92
C ASP A 205 15.43 11.08 -0.63
N LEU A 206 16.14 10.97 0.50
CA LEU A 206 15.73 11.61 1.74
C LEU A 206 15.74 13.14 1.61
N ASN A 207 16.79 13.72 1.02
CA ASN A 207 16.91 15.16 0.84
C ASN A 207 15.76 15.73 -0.03
N GLU A 208 15.48 15.09 -1.16
CA GLU A 208 14.41 15.50 -2.08
C GLU A 208 13.00 15.38 -1.46
N ASN A 209 12.82 14.49 -0.48
CA ASN A 209 11.52 14.22 0.15
C ASN A 209 11.46 14.60 1.64
N PHE A 210 12.46 15.29 2.17
CA PHE A 210 12.64 15.52 3.61
C PHE A 210 11.43 16.22 4.25
N GLU A 211 10.92 17.25 3.59
CA GLU A 211 9.75 18.01 4.04
C GLU A 211 8.48 17.14 4.14
N ILE A 212 8.33 16.14 3.27
CA ILE A 212 7.19 15.19 3.32
C ILE A 212 7.28 14.36 4.60
N VAL A 213 8.46 13.83 4.90
CA VAL A 213 8.71 13.03 6.11
C VAL A 213 8.53 13.89 7.36
N CYS A 214 9.08 15.10 7.38
CA CYS A 214 8.89 16.03 8.49
C CYS A 214 7.42 16.35 8.74
N HIS A 215 6.65 16.63 7.68
CA HIS A 215 5.21 16.88 7.78
C HIS A 215 4.48 15.67 8.40
N ARG A 216 4.73 14.45 7.94
CA ARG A 216 4.12 13.24 8.52
C ARG A 216 4.50 13.03 9.98
N ILE A 217 5.78 13.18 10.34
CA ILE A 217 6.24 13.06 11.73
C ILE A 217 5.55 14.10 12.62
N GLN A 218 5.46 15.36 12.17
CA GLN A 218 4.76 16.42 12.90
C GLN A 218 3.28 16.11 13.03
N PHE A 219 2.65 15.60 11.98
CA PHE A 219 1.25 15.19 11.96
C PHE A 219 0.94 14.14 13.04
N PHE A 220 1.86 13.21 13.31
CA PHE A 220 1.70 12.21 14.37
C PHE A 220 2.11 12.71 15.76
N ARG A 221 3.04 13.67 15.84
CA ARG A 221 3.58 14.17 17.12
C ARG A 221 2.58 14.94 17.99
N ALA A 222 1.49 15.46 17.42
CA ALA A 222 0.48 16.23 18.16
C ALA A 222 -0.18 15.45 19.33
N LYS A 223 -0.05 14.11 19.36
CA LYS A 223 -0.57 13.23 20.42
C LYS A 223 0.48 12.51 21.27
N LEU A 224 1.77 12.61 20.92
CA LEU A 224 2.85 11.83 21.55
C LEU A 224 3.52 12.55 22.73
N PHE A 225 3.09 13.77 23.06
CA PHE A 225 3.47 14.58 24.22
C PHE A 225 2.25 15.33 24.77
#